data_AF-A0A0M8Y3J5-F1
#
_entry.id   AF-A0A0M8Y3J5-F1
#
_cell.length_a   1.000
_cell.length_b   1.000
_cell.length_c   1.000
_cell.angle_alpha   90.00
_cell.angle_beta   90.00
_cell.angle_gamma   90.00
#
_symmetry.space_group_name_H-M   'P 1'
#
loop_
_entity.id
_entity.type
_entity.pdbx_description
1 polymer ?
#
loop_
_entity_poly.entity_id
_entity_poly.type
_entity_poly.pdbx_seq_one_letter_code
_entity_poly.pdbx_strand_id
1 'polypeptide(L)'
;MRRTICDIRELPSMAALRAWARRQHVRVEYLGSSLRGEPVYGARRGVVTRVARGRRQGPARVVWAWESLLERLSHGDLGEWGNHLNRKGCRP
;
A
#
# COMPACT_ATOMS: atom_id res chain seq x y z
N MET A 1 -23.59 13.25 -7.28
CA MET A 1 -23.09 13.53 -5.91
C MET A 1 -21.76 12.78 -5.74
N ARG A 2 -20.65 13.47 -5.42
CA ARG A 2 -19.31 12.82 -5.33
C ARG A 2 -19.06 12.38 -3.88
N ARG A 3 -18.96 11.07 -3.63
CA ARG A 3 -18.68 10.51 -2.30
C ARG A 3 -17.18 10.29 -2.14
N THR A 4 -16.54 10.94 -1.16
CA THR A 4 -15.15 10.65 -0.81
C THR A 4 -15.06 9.29 -0.14
N ILE A 5 -14.39 8.34 -0.80
CA ILE A 5 -14.16 6.99 -0.25
C ILE A 5 -12.90 6.98 0.63
N CYS A 6 -11.89 7.78 0.28
CA CYS A 6 -10.68 7.96 1.07
C CYS A 6 -10.07 9.36 0.87
N ASP A 7 -9.55 9.96 1.94
CA ASP A 7 -8.71 11.15 1.93
C ASP A 7 -7.41 10.84 2.67
N ILE A 8 -6.34 10.56 1.91
CA ILE A 8 -5.01 10.26 2.45
C ILE A 8 -4.12 11.47 2.21
N ARG A 9 -3.51 12.00 3.27
CA ARG A 9 -2.54 13.11 3.16
C ARG A 9 -1.33 12.89 4.04
N GLU A 10 -0.17 13.23 3.49
CA GLU A 10 1.09 13.26 4.24
C GLU A 10 1.21 14.54 5.07
N LEU A 11 1.69 14.41 6.30
CA LEU A 11 2.01 15.48 7.21
C LEU A 11 3.54 15.65 7.28
N PRO A 12 4.04 16.87 7.54
CA PRO A 12 5.47 17.17 7.42
C PRO A 12 6.33 16.46 8.48
N SER A 13 5.75 15.93 9.55
CA SER A 13 6.49 15.26 10.62
C SER A 13 5.65 14.30 11.46
N MET A 14 6.33 13.39 12.15
CA MET A 14 5.72 12.54 13.18
C MET A 14 5.08 13.34 14.32
N ALA A 15 5.61 14.52 14.65
CA ALA A 15 5.02 15.40 15.66
C ALA A 15 3.66 15.94 15.19
N ALA A 16 3.55 16.38 13.94
CA ALA A 16 2.29 16.81 13.35
C ALA A 16 1.26 15.66 13.31
N LEU A 17 1.71 14.44 12.97
CA LEU A 17 0.85 13.25 12.98
C LEU A 17 0.34 12.91 14.39
N ARG A 18 1.21 12.91 15.40
CA ARG A 18 0.82 12.66 16.80
C ARG A 18 -0.15 13.71 17.32
N ALA A 19 0.09 14.99 17.00
CA ALA A 19 -0.81 16.08 17.38
C ALA A 19 -2.19 15.93 16.73
N TRP A 20 -2.24 15.56 15.44
CA TRP A 20 -3.50 15.27 14.75
C TRP A 20 -4.22 14.07 15.38
N ALA A 21 -3.51 12.95 15.59
CA ALA A 21 -4.08 11.74 16.16
C ALA A 21 -4.66 11.98 17.57
N ARG A 22 -3.95 12.75 18.41
CA ARG A 22 -4.44 13.17 19.74
C ARG A 22 -5.74 13.97 19.64
N ARG A 23 -5.81 14.96 18.74
CA ARG A 23 -7.03 15.76 18.53
C ARG A 23 -8.21 14.94 18.02
N GLN A 24 -7.94 13.85 17.30
CA GLN A 24 -8.96 12.97 16.73
C GLN A 24 -9.27 11.75 17.61
N HIS A 25 -8.61 11.60 18.77
CA HIS A 25 -8.72 10.46 19.68
C HIS A 25 -8.48 9.10 18.98
N VAL A 26 -7.48 9.05 18.10
CA VAL A 26 -7.08 7.83 17.38
C VAL A 26 -5.62 7.49 17.65
N ARG A 27 -5.26 6.23 17.46
CA ARG A 27 -3.88 5.76 17.64
C ARG A 27 -3.06 5.97 16.37
N VAL A 28 -1.74 6.12 16.55
CA VAL A 28 -0.77 6.12 15.47
C VAL A 28 -0.23 4.70 15.33
N GLU A 29 -0.25 4.18 14.11
CA GLU A 29 0.15 2.81 13.77
C GLU A 29 1.25 2.82 12.72
N TYR A 30 2.08 1.77 12.73
CA TYR A 30 3.09 1.55 11.69
C TYR A 30 2.42 0.93 10.45
N LEU A 31 2.61 1.55 9.29
CA LEU A 31 1.99 1.11 8.04
C LEU A 31 2.97 0.36 7.12
N GLY A 32 4.25 0.33 7.46
CA GLY A 32 5.29 -0.29 6.64
C GLY A 32 6.40 0.70 6.28
N SER A 33 7.18 0.35 5.26
CA SER A 33 8.26 1.20 4.75
C SER A 33 7.88 1.81 3.40
N SER A 34 8.36 3.02 3.14
CA SER A 34 8.31 3.63 1.82
C SER A 34 9.19 2.85 0.83
N LEU A 35 9.06 3.16 -0.47
CA LEU A 35 9.94 2.61 -1.50
C LEU A 35 11.42 2.92 -1.27
N ARG A 36 11.73 3.98 -0.50
CA ARG A 36 13.10 4.36 -0.10
C ARG A 36 13.53 3.72 1.23
N GLY A 37 12.72 2.83 1.80
CA GLY A 37 13.00 2.18 3.07
C GLY A 37 12.70 3.02 4.32
N GLU A 38 12.09 4.20 4.16
CA GLU A 38 11.74 5.05 5.29
C GLU A 38 10.47 4.52 5.99
N PRO A 39 10.43 4.41 7.33
CA PRO A 39 9.24 3.94 8.02
C PRO A 39 8.08 4.92 7.86
N VAL A 40 6.89 4.41 7.56
CA VAL A 40 5.66 5.18 7.41
C VAL A 40 4.73 4.85 8.56
N TYR A 41 4.22 5.88 9.20
CA TYR A 41 3.20 5.77 10.24
C TYR A 41 1.94 6.47 9.78
N GLY A 42 0.80 6.02 10.29
CA GLY A 42 -0.48 6.64 9.98
C GLY A 42 -1.47 6.59 11.13
N ALA A 43 -2.51 7.41 11.00
CA ALA A 43 -3.66 7.43 11.88
C ALA A 43 -4.91 7.70 11.05
N ARG A 44 -6.02 7.03 11.39
CA ARG A 44 -7.25 7.04 10.60
C ARG A 44 -8.48 7.38 11.44
N ARG A 45 -9.34 8.25 10.92
CA ARG A 45 -10.69 8.53 11.43
C ARG A 45 -11.68 8.54 10.26
N GLY A 46 -12.50 7.49 10.16
CA GLY A 46 -13.43 7.32 9.05
C GLY A 46 -12.71 7.20 7.70
N VAL A 47 -13.01 8.12 6.77
CA VAL A 47 -12.38 8.17 5.44
C VAL A 47 -11.06 8.95 5.43
N VAL A 48 -10.76 9.69 6.50
CA VAL A 48 -9.60 10.56 6.61
C VAL A 48 -8.44 9.78 7.21
N THR A 49 -7.35 9.71 6.46
CA THR A 49 -6.08 9.11 6.87
C THR A 49 -4.98 10.16 6.78
N ARG A 50 -4.18 10.27 7.83
CA ARG A 50 -2.97 11.09 7.83
C ARG A 50 -1.77 10.19 8.02
N VAL A 51 -0.72 10.44 7.25
CA VAL A 51 0.52 9.68 7.30
C VAL A 51 1.71 10.60 7.53
N ALA A 52 2.79 10.08 8.09
CA ALA A 52 4.06 10.78 8.18
C ALA A 52 5.21 9.77 8.16
N ARG A 53 6.34 10.20 7.61
CA ARG A 53 7.59 9.42 7.65
C ARG A 53 8.26 9.58 9.02
N GLY A 54 8.72 8.46 9.56
CA GLY A 54 9.60 8.42 10.72
C GLY A 54 11.07 8.45 10.30
N ARG A 55 11.95 8.78 11.25
CA ARG A 55 13.41 8.76 11.05
C ARG A 55 14.09 7.49 11.56
N ARG A 56 13.42 6.74 12.44
CA ARG A 56 13.98 5.59 13.16
C ARG A 56 13.46 4.31 12.54
N GLN A 57 14.36 3.39 12.18
CA GLN A 57 14.02 2.10 11.56
C GLN A 57 12.74 1.53 12.18
N GLY A 58 11.77 1.22 11.32
CA GLY A 58 10.50 0.66 11.75
C GLY A 58 10.68 -0.73 12.37
N PRO A 59 9.59 -1.35 12.88
CA PRO A 59 9.59 -2.76 13.24
C PRO A 59 10.24 -3.60 12.14
N ALA A 60 10.96 -4.66 12.54
CA ALA A 60 11.64 -5.56 11.61
C ALA A 60 10.69 -5.96 10.47
N ARG A 61 11.20 -5.91 9.23
CA ARG A 61 10.41 -6.28 8.05
C ARG A 61 9.93 -7.71 8.23
N VAL A 62 8.61 -7.90 8.30
CA VAL A 62 8.03 -9.18 7.89
C VAL A 62 8.32 -9.27 6.40
N VAL A 63 9.05 -10.30 5.98
CA VAL A 63 9.26 -10.56 4.55
C VAL A 63 7.94 -11.05 4.01
N TRP A 64 7.19 -10.16 3.35
CA TRP A 64 6.02 -10.56 2.58
C TRP A 64 6.55 -11.21 1.30
N ALA A 65 6.63 -12.54 1.29
CA ALA A 65 6.77 -13.29 0.04
C ALA A 65 5.43 -13.19 -0.69
N TRP A 66 5.25 -12.11 -1.45
CA TRP A 66 4.13 -12.03 -2.38
C TRP A 66 4.49 -12.91 -3.57
N GLU A 67 3.75 -14.01 -3.72
CA GLU A 67 3.84 -14.86 -4.89
C GLU A 67 2.69 -14.50 -5.83
N SER A 68 3.01 -14.16 -7.07
CA SER A 68 2.01 -13.94 -8.10
C SER A 68 1.38 -15.28 -8.49
N LEU A 69 0.05 -15.40 -8.38
CA LEU A 69 -0.67 -16.53 -8.98
C LEU A 69 -0.43 -16.64 -10.50
N LEU A 70 -0.14 -15.52 -11.17
CA LEU A 70 0.17 -15.52 -12.61
C LEU A 70 1.53 -16.19 -12.91
N GLU A 71 2.52 -16.01 -12.03
CA GLU A 71 3.84 -16.64 -12.16
C GLU A 71 3.77 -18.17 -11.91
N ARG A 72 2.78 -18.62 -11.13
CA ARG A 72 2.48 -20.05 -10.92
C ARG A 72 1.89 -20.73 -12.16
N LEU A 73 1.15 -20.01 -13.00
CA LEU A 73 0.50 -20.56 -14.20
C LEU A 73 1.50 -20.80 -15.36
N SER A 74 2.65 -20.13 -15.34
CA SER A 74 3.69 -20.22 -16.38
C SER A 74 4.40 -21.58 -16.45
N HIS A 75 4.23 -22.45 -15.46
CA HIS A 75 5.00 -23.70 -15.34
C HIS A 75 4.17 -24.99 -15.52
N GLY A 76 2.84 -24.91 -15.75
CA GLY A 76 2.00 -26.11 -15.82
C GLY A 76 0.85 -26.10 -16.83
N ASP A 77 0.21 -24.96 -17.11
CA ASP A 77 -1.15 -24.96 -17.71
C ASP A 77 -1.26 -24.33 -19.12
N LEU A 78 -0.14 -23.93 -19.75
CA LEU A 78 -0.16 -23.32 -21.09
C LEU A 78 -0.21 -24.34 -22.25
N GLY A 79 -0.47 -25.62 -22.00
CA GLY A 79 -0.58 -26.65 -23.03
C GLY A 79 -1.82 -26.49 -23.93
N GLU A 80 -2.96 -26.07 -23.38
CA GLU A 80 -4.23 -26.12 -24.13
C GLU A 80 -4.91 -24.74 -24.35
N TRP A 81 -4.60 -23.72 -23.55
CA TRP A 81 -5.27 -22.40 -23.69
C TRP A 81 -4.48 -21.37 -24.52
N GLY A 82 -3.24 -21.66 -24.90
CA GLY A 82 -2.33 -20.72 -25.58
C GLY A 82 -2.78 -20.29 -26.99
N ASN A 83 -3.67 -21.04 -27.65
CA ASN A 83 -4.03 -20.79 -29.05
C ASN A 83 -5.24 -19.86 -29.23
N HIS A 84 -5.98 -19.52 -28.17
CA HIS A 84 -7.22 -18.74 -28.31
C HIS A 84 -7.05 -17.23 -28.08
N LEU A 85 -5.97 -16.80 -27.41
CA LEU A 85 -5.74 -15.39 -27.05
C LEU A 85 -4.95 -14.61 -28.12
N ASN A 86 -4.38 -15.28 -29.13
CA ASN A 86 -3.49 -14.64 -30.11
C ASN A 86 -4.21 -14.11 -31.37
N ARG A 87 -5.56 -13.98 -31.36
CA ARG A 87 -6.34 -13.55 -32.55
C ARG A 87 -6.92 -12.14 -32.47
N LYS A 88 -6.69 -11.39 -31.39
CA LYS A 88 -7.10 -9.97 -31.29
C LYS A 88 -5.85 -9.16 -30.97
N GLY A 89 -5.09 -8.88 -32.03
CA GLY A 89 -3.87 -8.10 -31.97
C GLY A 89 -4.10 -6.73 -31.31
N CYS A 90 -3.43 -6.53 -30.19
CA CYS A 90 -2.98 -5.22 -29.77
C CYS A 90 -1.45 -5.23 -29.92
N ARG A 91 -0.94 -4.60 -30.98
CA ARG A 91 0.47 -4.17 -31.05
C ARG A 91 0.60 -2.81 -30.34
N PRO A 92 1.81 -2.45 -29.87
CA PRO A 92 2.07 -1.30 -28.99
C PRO A 92 1.78 0.05 -29.65
#